data_AF-A0A959ZF59-F1
#
_entry.id   AF-A0A959ZF59-F1
#
_cell.length_a   1.000
_cell.length_b   1.000
_cell.length_c   1.000
_cell.angle_alpha   90.00
_cell.angle_beta   90.00
_cell.angle_gamma   90.00
#
_symmetry.space_group_name_H-M   'P 1'
#
loop_
_entity.id
_entity.type
_entity.pdbx_description
1 polymer ?
#
loop_
_entity_poly.entity_id
_entity_poly.type
_entity_poly.pdbx_seq_one_letter_code
_entity_poly.pdbx_strand_id
1 'polypeptide(L)' 'MIRSKAWIARSVGRLSRASGRGGGTTLPGRVLLKLDADAIDKLGAGLSDGATLISATNGKTTTA' A
#
# COMPACT_ATOMS: atom_id res chain seq x y z
N MET A 1 -7.64 -12.90 -1.01
CA MET A 1 -6.82 -12.68 -2.22
C MET A 1 -6.16 -11.31 -2.17
N ILE A 2 -5.04 -11.18 -1.45
CA ILE A 2 -4.34 -9.89 -1.24
C ILE A 2 -3.89 -9.24 -2.56
N ARG A 3 -3.53 -10.07 -3.56
CA ARG A 3 -3.11 -9.63 -4.91
C ARG A 3 -4.19 -8.83 -5.63
N SER A 4 -5.45 -9.25 -5.58
CA SER A 4 -6.56 -8.53 -6.25
C SER A 4 -6.84 -7.19 -5.59
N LYS A 5 -6.81 -7.13 -4.25
CA LYS A 5 -6.97 -5.89 -3.49
C LYS A 5 -5.82 -4.92 -3.77
N ALA A 6 -4.59 -5.42 -3.82
CA ALA A 6 -3.41 -4.64 -4.20
C ALA A 6 -3.51 -4.12 -5.64
N TRP A 7 -4.09 -4.89 -6.56
CA TRP A 7 -4.32 -4.45 -7.94
C TRP A 7 -5.35 -3.31 -8.01
N ILE A 8 -6.47 -3.44 -7.30
CA ILE A 8 -7.48 -2.36 -7.17
C ILE A 8 -6.82 -1.09 -6.62
N ALA A 9 -6.09 -1.21 -5.51
CA ALA A 9 -5.38 -0.09 -4.90
C ALA A 9 -4.41 0.59 -5.88
N ARG A 10 -3.59 -0.18 -6.61
CA ARG A 10 -2.67 0.34 -7.63
C ARG A 10 -3.40 1.06 -8.76
N SER A 11 -4.53 0.54 -9.21
CA SER A 11 -5.37 1.19 -10.23
C SER A 11 -5.92 2.53 -9.73
N VAL A 12 -6.36 2.62 -8.48
CA VAL A 12 -6.75 3.91 -7.86
C VAL A 12 -5.59 4.91 -7.84
N GLY A 13 -4.37 4.46 -7.51
CA GLY A 13 -3.17 5.30 -7.56
C GLY A 13 -2.87 5.84 -8.96
N ARG A 14 -3.00 5.01 -9.99
CA ARG A 14 -2.84 5.41 -11.40
C ARG A 14 -3.89 6.43 -11.82
N LEU A 15 -5.15 6.20 -11.48
CA LEU A 15 -6.25 7.13 -11.79
C LEU A 15 -6.09 8.46 -11.06
N SER A 16 -5.70 8.45 -9.77
CA SER A 16 -5.45 9.67 -8.99
C SER A 16 -4.36 10.55 -9.62
N ARG A 17 -3.28 9.93 -10.11
CA ARG A 17 -2.21 10.62 -10.83
C ARG A 17 -2.69 11.13 -12.18
N ALA A 18 -3.37 10.29 -12.96
CA ALA A 18 -3.85 10.64 -14.30
C ALA A 18 -4.90 11.77 -14.27
N SER A 19 -5.71 11.84 -13.21
CA SER A 19 -6.73 12.88 -13.06
C SER A 19 -6.18 14.21 -12.52
N GLY A 20 -4.87 14.33 -12.25
CA GLY A 20 -4.24 15.52 -11.67
C GLY A 20 -4.69 15.88 -10.24
N ARG A 21 -5.43 14.98 -9.57
CA ARG A 21 -6.03 15.21 -8.24
C ARG A 21 -5.16 14.69 -7.09
N GLY A 22 -3.93 14.26 -7.37
CA GLY A 22 -2.97 13.80 -6.38
C GLY A 22 -1.76 13.13 -7.02
N GLY A 23 -0.74 12.83 -6.20
CA GLY A 23 0.51 12.20 -6.67
C GLY A 23 0.43 10.70 -6.99
N GLY A 24 -0.71 10.06 -6.72
CA GLY A 24 -0.86 8.61 -6.84
C GLY A 24 -0.08 7.81 -5.80
N THR A 25 0.24 8.40 -4.65
CA THR A 25 1.11 7.83 -3.59
C THR A 25 0.32 7.48 -2.32
N THR A 26 -0.42 8.44 -1.75
CA THR A 26 -1.17 8.23 -0.48
C THR A 26 -2.45 7.43 -0.68
N LEU A 27 -3.25 7.80 -1.69
CA LEU A 27 -4.56 7.19 -1.96
C LEU A 27 -4.52 5.67 -2.17
N PRO A 28 -3.61 5.08 -2.97
CA PRO A 28 -3.56 3.63 -3.14
C PRO A 28 -3.31 2.90 -1.82
N GLY A 29 -2.40 3.40 -0.98
CA GLY A 29 -2.11 2.81 0.33
C GLY A 29 -3.33 2.84 1.27
N ARG A 30 -4.02 3.98 1.35
CA ARG A 30 -5.27 4.11 2.15
C ARG A 30 -6.36 3.17 1.66
N VAL A 31 -6.55 3.03 0.35
CA VAL A 31 -7.54 2.10 -0.22
C VAL A 31 -7.18 0.65 0.09
N LEU A 32 -5.92 0.26 -0.04
CA LEU A 32 -5.48 -1.09 0.29
C LEU A 32 -5.78 -1.43 1.75
N LEU A 33 -5.37 -0.56 2.69
CA LEU A 33 -5.61 -0.75 4.12
C LEU A 33 -7.10 -0.72 4.50
N LYS A 34 -7.92 0.00 3.75
CA LYS A 34 -9.38 0.00 3.95
C LYS A 34 -10.03 -1.31 3.47
N LEU A 35 -9.48 -1.93 2.42
CA LEU A 35 -9.95 -3.21 1.88
C LEU A 35 -9.39 -4.42 2.64
N ASP A 36 -8.23 -4.25 3.28
CA ASP A 36 -7.51 -5.30 3.99
C ASP A 36 -6.61 -4.68 5.06
N ALA A 37 -7.04 -4.74 6.32
CA ALA A 37 -6.30 -4.13 7.44
C ALA A 37 -4.92 -4.78 7.63
N ASP A 38 -4.80 -6.09 7.41
CA ASP A 38 -3.55 -6.85 7.54
C ASP A 38 -2.79 -6.95 6.21
N ALA A 39 -3.01 -6.00 5.28
CA ALA A 39 -2.36 -6.03 3.97
C ALA A 39 -0.84 -6.02 4.06
N ILE A 40 -0.28 -5.25 4.99
CA ILE A 40 1.18 -5.13 5.16
C ILE A 40 1.75 -6.48 5.59
N ASP A 41 1.16 -7.13 6.59
CA ASP A 41 1.59 -8.46 7.07
C ASP A 41 1.49 -9.50 5.96
N LYS A 42 0.38 -9.52 5.22
CA LYS A 42 0.15 -10.45 4.11
C LYS A 42 1.13 -10.25 2.95
N LEU A 43 1.54 -9.01 2.70
CA LEU A 43 2.57 -8.70 1.70
C LEU A 43 3.96 -9.07 2.21
N GLY A 44 4.26 -8.80 3.48
CA GLY A 44 5.51 -9.15 4.13
C GLY A 44 5.76 -10.66 4.20
N ALA A 45 4.73 -11.44 4.54
CA ALA A 45 4.78 -12.90 4.58
C ALA A 45 5.05 -13.54 3.20
N GLY A 46 4.88 -12.79 2.11
CA GLY A 46 5.18 -13.24 0.75
C GLY A 46 6.64 -13.05 0.33
N LEU A 47 7.49 -12.48 1.20
CA LEU A 47 8.90 -12.24 0.91
C LEU A 47 9.74 -13.45 1.39
N SER A 48 10.25 -14.25 0.45
CA SER A 48 10.97 -15.51 0.72
C SER A 48 12.24 -15.34 1.58
N ASP A 49 12.98 -14.25 1.39
CA ASP A 49 14.19 -13.89 2.16
C ASP A 49 14.02 -12.51 2.86
N GLY A 50 12.77 -12.17 3.18
CA GLY A 50 12.29 -10.79 3.17
C GLY A 50 12.75 -9.84 4.27
N ALA A 51 13.30 -8.70 3.86
CA ALA A 51 13.26 -7.46 4.62
C ALA A 51 12.27 -6.48 3.97
N THR A 52 11.56 -5.70 4.79
CA THR A 52 10.70 -4.60 4.33
C THR A 52 11.29 -3.27 4.76
N LEU A 53 11.52 -2.36 3.82
CA LEU A 53 11.98 -1.00 4.11
C LEU A 53 10.77 -0.07 4.32
N ILE A 54 10.62 0.45 5.54
CA ILE A 54 9.60 1.45 5.86
C ILE A 54 10.29 2.82 5.97
N SER A 55 9.93 3.73 5.07
CA SER A 55 10.39 5.12 5.11
C SER A 55 9.20 6.07 5.20
N ALA A 56 9.29 7.01 6.13
CA ALA A 56 8.33 8.09 6.33
C ALA A 56 8.97 9.16 7.21
N THR A 57 8.45 10.38 7.17
CA THR A 57 8.82 11.42 8.14
C THR A 57 8.40 11.00 9.54
N ASN A 58 7.15 10.54 9.70
CA ASN A 58 6.55 10.10 10.97
C ASN A 58 5.86 8.73 10.84
N GLY A 59 5.63 8.03 11.96
CA GLY A 59 4.80 6.81 12.02
C GLY A 59 5.49 5.49 11.65
N LYS A 60 6.82 5.48 11.46
CA LYS A 60 7.59 4.28 11.08
C LYS A 60 7.46 3.15 12.10
N THR A 61 7.58 3.46 13.39
CA THR A 61 7.55 2.48 14.50
C THR A 61 6.16 1.97 14.83
N THR A 62 5.10 2.71 14.48
CA THR A 62 3.70 2.25 14.68
C THR A 62 3.24 1.35 13.54
N THR A 63 3.90 1.45 12.38
CA THR A 63 3.61 0.63 11.20
C THR A 63 4.35 -0.71 11.25
N ALA A 64 5.50 -0.76 11.92
CA ALA A 64 6.34 -1.95 12.10
C ALA A 64 5.98 -2.71 13.37
#